data_AF-A0A0A5G8U9-F1
#
_entry.id   AF-A0A0A5G8U9-F1
#
_cell.length_a   1.000
_cell.length_b   1.000
_cell.length_c   1.000
_cell.angle_alpha   90.00
_cell.angle_beta   90.00
_cell.angle_gamma   90.00
#
_symmetry.space_group_name_H-M   'P 1'
#
loop_
_entity.id
_entity.type
_entity.pdbx_description
1 polymer ?
#
loop_
_entity_poly.entity_id
_entity_poly.type
_entity_poly.pdbx_seq_one_letter_code
_entity_poly.pdbx_strand_id
1 'polypeptide(L)'
;MDSVSVNDTQVTDSKLVELAGFHAYRDYPDGFEFSVNHVKYEVVDTKYLHPTGLDALTVLNLSTKELTVVYVGTNTEQIEDIVTDVQLLTDLSLPQITAAKQYYEDMNKKYASAGGVSSVTGNSLGGALANAVGVNHPEVKTVTLNPALLPKGEMERLLHYSP
;
A
#
# COMPACT_ATOMS: atom_id res chain seq x y z
N MET A 1 5.16 24.79 23.46
CA MET A 1 4.41 23.54 23.22
C MET A 1 3.50 23.87 22.07
N ASP A 2 3.98 23.64 20.86
CA ASP A 2 3.27 24.08 19.65
C ASP A 2 2.10 23.13 19.40
N SER A 3 0.91 23.70 19.28
CA SER A 3 -0.31 22.98 18.96
C SER A 3 -0.17 22.38 17.57
N VAL A 4 0.02 21.08 17.49
CA VAL A 4 -0.05 20.32 16.23
C VAL A 4 -1.45 20.54 15.66
N SER A 5 -1.54 21.22 14.51
CA SER A 5 -2.83 21.47 13.85
C SER A 5 -3.44 20.15 13.39
N VAL A 6 -4.77 20.04 13.37
CA VAL A 6 -5.48 18.80 12.96
C VAL A 6 -5.02 18.31 11.58
N ASN A 7 -4.68 19.22 10.66
CA ASN A 7 -4.13 18.91 9.34
C ASN A 7 -2.81 18.13 9.38
N ASP A 8 -2.00 18.32 10.42
CA ASP A 8 -0.68 17.71 10.53
C ASP A 8 -0.76 16.26 11.01
N THR A 9 -1.92 15.82 11.52
CA THR A 9 -2.14 14.43 11.99
C THR A 9 -2.78 13.52 10.94
N GLN A 10 -3.45 14.09 9.93
CA GLN A 10 -4.18 13.38 8.87
C GLN A 10 -3.27 12.55 7.97
N VAL A 11 -3.82 11.51 7.34
CA VAL A 11 -3.12 10.73 6.31
C VAL A 11 -3.03 11.53 4.99
N THR A 12 -1.93 12.26 4.82
CA THR A 12 -1.63 13.05 3.62
C THR A 12 -0.88 12.23 2.56
N ASP A 13 -0.87 12.72 1.31
CA ASP A 13 -0.19 12.05 0.20
C ASP A 13 1.30 11.89 0.47
N SER A 14 1.94 12.90 1.07
CA SER A 14 3.35 12.85 1.45
C SER A 14 3.65 11.72 2.45
N LYS A 15 2.74 11.46 3.40
CA LYS A 15 2.90 10.35 4.36
C LYS A 15 2.71 9.00 3.69
N LEU A 16 1.76 8.89 2.77
CA LEU A 16 1.57 7.67 1.97
C LEU A 16 2.80 7.39 1.10
N VAL A 17 3.41 8.42 0.50
CA VAL A 17 4.67 8.31 -0.25
C VAL A 17 5.81 7.83 0.64
N GLU A 18 5.96 8.35 1.86
CA GLU A 18 6.99 7.89 2.81
C GLU A 18 6.74 6.45 3.29
N LEU A 19 5.48 6.09 3.56
CA LEU A 19 5.10 4.72 3.87
C LEU A 19 5.50 3.76 2.74
N ALA A 20 5.18 4.11 1.49
CA ALA A 20 5.51 3.32 0.31
C ALA A 20 7.01 3.24 -0.01
N GLY A 21 7.72 4.37 0.11
CA GLY A 21 9.12 4.48 -0.30
C GLY A 21 10.13 4.04 0.75
N PHE A 22 9.78 4.14 2.03
CA PHE A 22 10.71 3.91 3.13
C PHE A 22 10.25 2.81 4.08
N HIS A 23 9.02 2.89 4.61
CA HIS A 23 8.55 1.94 5.63
C HIS A 23 8.18 0.58 5.06
N ALA A 24 7.76 0.50 3.80
CA ALA A 24 7.45 -0.76 3.12
C ALA A 24 8.62 -1.77 3.15
N TYR A 25 9.86 -1.29 3.14
CA TYR A 25 11.08 -2.11 3.06
C TYR A 25 11.72 -2.36 4.43
N ARG A 26 10.94 -2.26 5.49
CA ARG A 26 11.37 -2.49 6.86
C ARG A 26 10.51 -3.64 7.39
N ASP A 27 11.14 -4.77 7.66
CA ASP A 27 10.47 -5.98 8.16
C ASP A 27 9.98 -5.77 9.60
N TYR A 28 8.93 -4.97 9.76
CA TYR A 28 8.37 -4.65 11.06
C TYR A 28 7.51 -5.82 11.55
N PRO A 29 7.61 -6.21 12.83
CA PRO A 29 6.66 -7.13 13.43
C PRO A 29 5.32 -6.44 13.72
N ASP A 30 4.27 -7.26 13.94
CA ASP A 30 2.99 -6.79 14.49
C ASP A 30 3.20 -6.09 15.84
N GLY A 31 2.44 -5.02 16.07
CA GLY A 31 2.53 -4.14 17.24
C GLY A 31 3.72 -3.16 17.23
N PHE A 32 4.52 -3.13 16.18
CA PHE A 32 5.65 -2.19 16.10
C PHE A 32 5.19 -0.75 15.86
N GLU A 33 5.67 0.19 16.67
CA GLU A 33 5.41 1.63 16.49
C GLU A 33 6.56 2.33 15.75
N PHE A 34 6.20 3.19 14.80
CA PHE A 34 7.13 4.11 14.15
C PHE A 34 6.50 5.48 13.91
N SER A 35 7.27 6.43 13.40
CA SER A 35 6.77 7.77 13.09
C SER A 35 7.00 8.13 11.62
N VAL A 36 5.99 8.76 11.02
CA VAL A 36 6.01 9.32 9.65
C VAL A 36 5.64 10.78 9.78
N ASN A 37 6.56 11.69 9.44
CA ASN A 37 6.36 13.14 9.61
C ASN A 37 5.74 13.51 10.98
N HIS A 38 6.37 13.07 12.08
CA HIS A 38 5.96 13.29 13.47
C HIS A 38 4.61 12.68 13.92
N VAL A 39 3.95 11.91 13.06
CA VAL A 39 2.75 11.15 13.42
C VAL A 39 3.12 9.70 13.71
N LYS A 40 2.64 9.17 14.83
CA LYS A 40 2.86 7.77 15.20
C LYS A 40 1.93 6.83 14.46
N TYR A 41 2.50 5.75 13.98
CA TYR A 41 1.81 4.62 13.37
C TYR A 41 2.15 3.35 14.14
N GLU A 42 1.20 2.43 14.20
CA GLU A 42 1.38 1.08 14.72
C GLU A 42 1.13 0.08 13.59
N VAL A 43 1.99 -0.91 13.44
CA VAL A 43 1.75 -2.05 12.55
C VAL A 43 0.74 -2.97 13.22
N VAL A 44 -0.40 -3.22 12.56
CA VAL A 44 -1.52 -4.00 13.12
C VAL A 44 -1.82 -5.28 12.35
N ASP A 45 -1.14 -5.48 11.22
CA ASP A 45 -1.09 -6.74 10.48
C ASP A 45 0.09 -6.72 9.52
N THR A 46 0.61 -7.91 9.21
CA THR A 46 1.71 -8.10 8.25
C THR A 46 1.52 -9.38 7.50
N LYS A 47 1.88 -9.37 6.22
CA LYS A 47 1.95 -10.54 5.36
C LYS A 47 3.26 -10.49 4.60
N TYR A 48 4.25 -11.23 5.07
CA TYR A 48 5.55 -11.36 4.41
C TYR A 48 5.79 -12.77 3.89
N LEU A 49 6.63 -12.89 2.86
CA LEU A 49 7.02 -14.14 2.21
C LEU A 49 5.82 -14.95 1.72
N HIS A 50 4.78 -14.28 1.24
CA HIS A 50 3.60 -14.98 0.75
C HIS A 50 3.95 -15.79 -0.51
N PRO A 51 3.41 -17.02 -0.70
CA PRO A 51 3.75 -17.87 -1.84
C PRO A 51 3.46 -17.26 -3.22
N THR A 52 2.59 -16.23 -3.30
CA THR A 52 2.30 -15.51 -4.55
C THR A 52 3.28 -14.36 -4.82
N GLY A 53 4.24 -14.11 -3.92
CA GLY A 53 5.12 -12.95 -3.94
C GLY A 53 4.49 -11.68 -3.35
N LEU A 54 3.34 -11.77 -2.70
CA LEU A 54 2.75 -10.64 -1.98
C LEU A 54 3.50 -10.39 -0.68
N ASP A 55 4.02 -9.17 -0.53
CA ASP A 55 4.45 -8.63 0.76
C ASP A 55 3.64 -7.36 1.06
N ALA A 56 3.08 -7.28 2.27
CA ALA A 56 2.24 -6.17 2.70
C ALA A 56 2.24 -6.00 4.22
N LEU A 57 1.92 -4.79 4.66
CA LEU A 57 1.63 -4.47 6.05
C LEU A 57 0.43 -3.54 6.15
N THR A 58 -0.26 -3.58 7.27
CA THR A 58 -1.34 -2.66 7.60
C THR A 58 -0.93 -1.83 8.80
N VAL A 59 -1.06 -0.51 8.67
CA VAL A 59 -0.65 0.44 9.69
C VAL A 59 -1.82 1.29 10.15
N LEU A 60 -1.90 1.51 11.45
CA LEU A 60 -2.88 2.35 12.11
C LEU A 60 -2.26 3.69 12.45
N ASN A 61 -2.81 4.78 11.92
CA ASN A 61 -2.49 6.12 12.40
C ASN A 61 -3.03 6.28 13.83
N LEU A 62 -2.15 6.42 14.82
CA LEU A 62 -2.57 6.44 16.22
C LEU A 62 -3.36 7.71 16.59
N SER A 63 -3.22 8.79 15.82
CA SER A 63 -3.91 10.06 16.02
C SER A 63 -5.33 10.04 15.44
N THR A 64 -5.48 9.60 14.19
CA THR A 64 -6.78 9.63 13.49
C THR A 64 -7.56 8.33 13.53
N LYS A 65 -6.89 7.23 13.90
CA LYS A 65 -7.40 5.85 13.82
C LYS A 65 -7.64 5.33 12.40
N GLU A 66 -7.17 6.06 11.40
CA GLU A 66 -7.22 5.63 10.00
C GLU A 66 -6.24 4.48 9.73
N LEU A 67 -6.67 3.53 8.91
CA LEU A 67 -5.87 2.37 8.50
C LEU A 67 -5.38 2.51 7.06
N THR A 68 -4.10 2.19 6.87
CA THR A 68 -3.45 2.16 5.56
C THR A 68 -2.89 0.78 5.30
N VAL A 69 -3.21 0.18 4.15
CA VAL A 69 -2.47 -0.97 3.63
C VAL A 69 -1.29 -0.48 2.80
N VAL A 70 -0.10 -0.97 3.11
CA VAL A 70 1.15 -0.67 2.41
C VAL A 70 1.61 -1.94 1.71
N TYR A 71 1.63 -1.93 0.38
CA TYR A 71 2.16 -3.02 -0.42
C TYR A 71 3.65 -2.81 -0.68
N VAL A 72 4.43 -3.85 -0.40
CA VAL A 72 5.88 -3.84 -0.58
C VAL A 72 6.20 -4.17 -2.04
N GLY A 73 7.15 -3.43 -2.59
CA GLY A 73 7.75 -3.76 -3.89
C GLY A 73 8.69 -4.95 -3.78
N THR A 74 9.50 -5.17 -4.82
CA THR A 74 10.55 -6.19 -4.78
C THR A 74 11.64 -5.80 -3.76
N ASN A 75 12.14 -6.78 -3.00
CA ASN A 75 13.06 -6.55 -1.90
C ASN A 75 14.43 -6.00 -2.37
N THR A 76 15.08 -5.23 -1.50
CA THR A 76 16.15 -4.28 -1.85
C THR A 76 17.48 -4.88 -2.34
N GLU A 77 17.71 -6.18 -2.15
CA GLU A 77 18.86 -6.90 -2.73
C GLU A 77 18.79 -7.01 -4.27
N GLN A 78 17.65 -6.68 -4.87
CA GLN A 78 17.44 -6.66 -6.32
C GLN A 78 17.40 -5.24 -6.92
N ILE A 79 17.67 -4.17 -6.15
CA ILE A 79 17.53 -2.78 -6.68
C ILE A 79 18.48 -2.50 -7.86
N GLU A 80 19.68 -3.09 -7.90
CA GLU A 80 20.57 -2.99 -9.07
C GLU A 80 20.01 -3.75 -10.29
N ASP A 81 19.28 -4.85 -10.08
CA ASP A 81 18.56 -5.58 -11.15
C ASP A 81 17.29 -4.85 -11.62
N ILE A 82 16.60 -4.09 -10.74
CA ILE A 82 15.34 -3.40 -11.07
C ILE A 82 15.50 -2.35 -12.16
N VAL A 83 16.61 -1.61 -12.23
CA VAL A 83 16.82 -0.62 -13.32
C VAL A 83 16.85 -1.30 -14.69
N THR A 84 17.31 -2.55 -14.74
CA THR A 84 17.37 -3.37 -15.96
C THR A 84 16.02 -4.06 -16.23
N ASP A 85 15.33 -4.51 -15.17
CA ASP A 85 14.04 -5.22 -15.25
C ASP A 85 12.81 -4.30 -15.36
N VAL A 86 12.96 -2.97 -15.21
CA VAL A 86 11.90 -2.02 -15.55
C VAL A 86 11.48 -2.14 -17.03
N GLN A 87 12.35 -2.66 -17.90
CA GLN A 87 12.01 -3.02 -19.28
C GLN A 87 11.26 -4.37 -19.42
N LEU A 88 11.20 -5.19 -18.37
CA LEU A 88 10.48 -6.46 -18.27
C LEU A 88 9.12 -6.35 -17.52
N LEU A 89 8.66 -5.12 -17.22
CA LEU A 89 7.43 -4.81 -16.47
C LEU A 89 6.11 -5.21 -17.16
N THR A 90 5.84 -6.51 -17.22
CA THR A 90 4.49 -7.06 -17.49
C THR A 90 4.01 -8.12 -16.50
N ASP A 91 4.87 -8.67 -15.63
CA ASP A 91 4.55 -9.91 -14.92
C ASP A 91 4.00 -9.68 -13.50
N LEU A 92 3.08 -8.72 -13.34
CA LEU A 92 2.19 -8.74 -12.18
C LEU A 92 1.30 -9.99 -12.32
N SER A 93 1.64 -11.05 -11.59
CA SER A 93 0.94 -12.32 -11.74
C SER A 93 -0.51 -12.20 -11.24
N LEU A 94 -1.45 -12.87 -11.92
CA LEU A 94 -2.83 -12.90 -11.47
C LEU A 94 -2.96 -13.40 -10.01
N PRO A 95 -2.22 -14.43 -9.55
CA PRO A 95 -2.21 -14.81 -8.13
C PRO A 95 -1.74 -13.72 -7.17
N GLN A 96 -0.74 -12.90 -7.53
CA GLN A 96 -0.27 -11.82 -6.67
C GLN A 96 -1.31 -10.70 -6.56
N ILE A 97 -1.97 -10.36 -7.67
CA ILE A 97 -3.08 -9.39 -7.71
C ILE A 97 -4.25 -9.88 -6.85
N THR A 98 -4.64 -11.14 -7.02
CA THR A 98 -5.72 -11.74 -6.23
C THR A 98 -5.38 -11.75 -4.75
N ALA A 99 -4.14 -12.09 -4.38
CA ALA A 99 -3.70 -12.05 -2.99
C ALA A 99 -3.72 -10.63 -2.41
N ALA A 100 -3.28 -9.62 -3.17
CA ALA A 100 -3.33 -8.23 -2.72
C ALA A 100 -4.76 -7.77 -2.47
N LYS A 101 -5.67 -8.02 -3.43
CA LYS A 101 -7.11 -7.73 -3.28
C LYS A 101 -7.69 -8.44 -2.05
N GLN A 102 -7.37 -9.72 -1.85
CA GLN A 102 -7.81 -10.47 -0.69
C GLN A 102 -7.28 -9.90 0.63
N TYR A 103 -5.99 -9.52 0.68
CA TYR A 103 -5.40 -8.92 1.88
C TYR A 103 -6.09 -7.61 2.24
N TYR A 104 -6.35 -6.74 1.26
CA TYR A 104 -7.17 -5.54 1.47
C TYR A 104 -8.56 -5.88 2.02
N GLU A 105 -9.29 -6.82 1.40
CA GLU A 105 -10.63 -7.20 1.85
C GLU A 105 -10.64 -7.76 3.27
N ASP A 106 -9.66 -8.61 3.59
CA ASP A 106 -9.50 -9.18 4.92
C ASP A 106 -9.29 -8.09 5.96
N MET A 107 -8.43 -7.10 5.68
CA MET A 107 -8.14 -5.98 6.58
C MET A 107 -9.32 -5.02 6.69
N ASN A 108 -9.94 -4.69 5.55
CA ASN A 108 -11.12 -3.82 5.51
C ASN A 108 -12.27 -4.42 6.34
N LYS A 109 -12.49 -5.73 6.22
CA LYS A 109 -13.47 -6.47 7.02
C LYS A 109 -13.08 -6.59 8.48
N LYS A 110 -11.81 -6.92 8.78
CA LYS A 110 -11.28 -7.06 10.15
C LYS A 110 -11.48 -5.76 10.94
N TYR A 111 -11.33 -4.62 10.29
CA TYR A 111 -11.41 -3.29 10.90
C TYR A 111 -12.68 -2.51 10.53
N ALA A 112 -13.73 -3.16 10.03
CA ALA A 112 -14.96 -2.49 9.61
C ALA A 112 -15.61 -1.66 10.75
N SER A 113 -15.53 -2.12 12.00
CA SER A 113 -16.04 -1.37 13.17
C SER A 113 -15.27 -0.08 13.46
N ALA A 114 -14.06 0.06 12.93
CA ALA A 114 -13.21 1.26 13.02
C ALA A 114 -13.30 2.13 11.75
N GLY A 115 -14.19 1.82 10.81
CA GLY A 115 -14.33 2.53 9.54
C GLY A 115 -13.65 1.85 8.35
N GLY A 116 -13.03 0.69 8.54
CA GLY A 116 -12.35 -0.06 7.47
C GLY A 116 -11.00 0.53 7.08
N VAL A 117 -10.47 0.08 5.95
CA VAL A 117 -9.21 0.59 5.38
C VAL A 117 -9.52 1.88 4.60
N SER A 118 -8.91 2.99 5.00
CA SER A 118 -9.17 4.30 4.36
C SER A 118 -8.22 4.59 3.20
N SER A 119 -7.06 3.92 3.15
CA SER A 119 -6.05 4.16 2.13
C SER A 119 -5.22 2.92 1.80
N VAL A 120 -4.72 2.90 0.57
CA VAL A 120 -3.71 1.94 0.11
C VAL A 120 -2.54 2.68 -0.55
N THR A 121 -1.34 2.14 -0.37
CA THR A 121 -0.14 2.72 -0.97
C THR A 121 0.92 1.65 -1.28
N GLY A 122 1.90 2.01 -2.10
CA GLY A 122 2.99 1.12 -2.46
C GLY A 122 3.95 1.75 -3.48
N ASN A 123 5.17 1.22 -3.55
CA ASN A 123 6.22 1.65 -4.46
C ASN A 123 6.52 0.56 -5.50
N SER A 124 6.80 0.92 -6.75
CA SER A 124 7.15 -0.02 -7.83
C SER A 124 6.07 -1.10 -8.01
N LEU A 125 6.42 -2.39 -7.86
CA LEU A 125 5.46 -3.51 -7.87
C LEU A 125 4.33 -3.32 -6.85
N GLY A 126 4.66 -2.84 -5.64
CA GLY A 126 3.67 -2.53 -4.60
C GLY A 126 2.71 -1.42 -5.03
N GLY A 127 3.18 -0.47 -5.84
CA GLY A 127 2.32 0.56 -6.43
C GLY A 127 1.30 -0.01 -7.42
N ALA A 128 1.70 -1.00 -8.24
CA ALA A 128 0.76 -1.69 -9.12
C ALA A 128 -0.28 -2.49 -8.33
N LEU A 129 0.10 -3.16 -7.24
CA LEU A 129 -0.83 -3.86 -6.35
C LEU A 129 -1.82 -2.89 -5.68
N ALA A 130 -1.33 -1.74 -5.19
CA ALA A 130 -2.18 -0.69 -4.64
C ALA A 130 -3.20 -0.17 -5.67
N ASN A 131 -2.76 0.09 -6.90
CA ASN A 131 -3.65 0.50 -7.99
C ASN A 131 -4.70 -0.57 -8.29
N ALA A 132 -4.33 -1.85 -8.35
CA ALA A 132 -5.28 -2.93 -8.62
C ALA A 132 -6.42 -3.01 -7.59
N VAL A 133 -6.14 -2.63 -6.34
CA VAL A 133 -7.17 -2.44 -5.31
C VAL A 133 -7.98 -1.17 -5.57
N GLY A 134 -7.32 -0.02 -5.68
CA GLY A 134 -7.99 1.28 -5.86
C GLY A 134 -8.94 1.35 -7.06
N VAL A 135 -8.64 0.66 -8.16
CA VAL A 135 -9.53 0.55 -9.34
C VAL A 135 -10.93 0.01 -8.97
N ASN A 136 -11.00 -0.91 -8.01
CA ASN A 136 -12.25 -1.58 -7.62
C ASN A 136 -12.87 -0.98 -6.34
N HIS A 137 -12.18 -0.03 -5.70
CA HIS A 137 -12.57 0.61 -4.44
C HIS A 137 -12.34 2.13 -4.53
N PRO A 138 -13.15 2.87 -5.31
CA PRO A 138 -12.97 4.30 -5.53
C PRO A 138 -13.12 5.15 -4.25
N GLU A 139 -13.72 4.60 -3.21
CA GLU A 139 -13.81 5.18 -1.87
C GLU A 139 -12.47 5.16 -1.10
N VAL A 140 -11.52 4.34 -1.53
CA VAL A 140 -10.22 4.17 -0.86
C VAL A 140 -9.18 5.07 -1.48
N LYS A 141 -8.53 5.90 -0.65
CA LYS A 141 -7.46 6.77 -1.10
C LYS A 141 -6.25 5.97 -1.55
N THR A 142 -5.90 6.08 -2.83
CA THR A 142 -4.77 5.35 -3.43
C THR A 142 -3.67 6.31 -3.83
N VAL A 143 -2.49 6.19 -3.21
CA VAL A 143 -1.30 6.97 -3.56
C VAL A 143 -0.18 6.00 -3.85
N THR A 144 0.46 6.11 -5.02
CA THR A 144 1.53 5.21 -5.44
C THR A 144 2.79 5.99 -5.76
N LEU A 145 3.94 5.36 -5.51
CA LEU A 145 5.24 5.91 -5.87
C LEU A 145 5.84 5.05 -6.99
N ASN A 146 6.16 5.66 -8.14
CA ASN A 146 6.78 5.00 -9.29
C ASN A 146 6.17 3.60 -9.61
N PRO A 147 4.84 3.47 -9.76
CA PRO A 147 4.20 2.16 -9.86
C PRO A 147 4.60 1.42 -11.14
N ALA A 148 4.68 0.09 -11.06
CA ALA A 148 4.70 -0.76 -12.24
C ALA A 148 3.39 -0.63 -13.05
N LEU A 149 3.44 -0.95 -14.34
CA LEU A 149 2.23 -0.98 -15.17
C LEU A 149 1.31 -2.13 -14.74
N LEU A 150 0.01 -1.86 -14.70
CA LEU A 150 -1.00 -2.91 -14.51
C LEU A 150 -1.10 -3.81 -15.75
N PRO A 151 -1.45 -5.10 -15.61
CA PRO A 151 -1.77 -5.94 -16.75
C PRO A 151 -2.91 -5.36 -17.59
N LYS A 152 -2.85 -5.60 -18.91
CA LYS A 152 -3.79 -5.04 -19.89
C LYS A 152 -5.27 -5.22 -19.51
N GLY A 153 -5.65 -6.39 -18.99
CA GLY A 153 -7.04 -6.66 -18.56
C GLY A 153 -7.51 -5.86 -17.34
N GLU A 154 -6.60 -5.43 -16.45
CA GLU A 154 -6.95 -4.53 -15.34
C GLU A 154 -7.01 -3.07 -15.82
N MET A 155 -6.12 -2.67 -16.74
CA MET A 155 -6.15 -1.35 -17.39
C MET A 155 -7.43 -1.14 -18.22
N GLU A 156 -7.88 -2.16 -18.94
CA GLU A 156 -9.11 -2.07 -19.74
C GLU A 156 -10.35 -1.84 -18.89
N ARG A 157 -10.43 -2.41 -17.68
CA ARG A 157 -11.54 -2.11 -16.75
C ARG A 157 -11.62 -0.61 -16.42
N LEU A 158 -10.50 0.07 -16.24
CA LEU A 158 -10.47 1.52 -16.01
C LEU A 158 -10.99 2.31 -17.23
N LEU A 159 -10.63 1.90 -18.45
CA LEU A 159 -11.02 2.61 -19.66
C LEU A 159 -12.51 2.49 -19.98
N HIS A 160 -13.17 1.41 -19.52
CA HIS A 160 -14.61 1.20 -19.69
C HIS A 160 -15.48 1.88 -18.61
N TYR A 161 -14.85 2.52 -17.61
CA TYR A 161 -15.50 3.35 -16.58
C TYR A 161 -15.36 4.86 -16.88
N SER A 162 -15.43 5.26 -18.16
CA SER A 162 -15.66 6.67 -18.51
C SER A 162 -17.18 6.94 -18.57
N PRO A 163 -17.72 7.92 -17.84
CA PRO A 163 -19.11 8.36 -18.00
C PRO A 163 -19.37 8.98 -19.38
#